data_AF-A0A7V1V571-F1
#
_entry.id   AF-A0A7V1V571-F1
#
_cell.length_a   1.000
_cell.length_b   1.000
_cell.length_c   1.000
_cell.angle_alpha   90.00
_cell.angle_beta   90.00
_cell.angle_gamma   90.00
#
_symmetry.space_group_name_H-M   'P 1'
#
loop_
_entity.id
_entity.type
_entity.pdbx_description
1 polymer ?
#
loop_
_entity_poly.entity_id
_entity_poly.type
_entity_poly.pdbx_seq_one_letter_code
_entity_poly.pdbx_strand_id
1 'polypeptide(L)' 'MTARLPRSLSADERKAAEAAFRGFPFNPAWSEAARAVYDGIAHVMACRRADEALGQAPVEPELVALS' A
#
# COMPACT_ATOMS: atom_id res chain seq x y z
N MET A 1 6.21 23.36 4.58
CA MET A 1 5.71 22.01 4.22
C MET A 1 4.23 21.96 4.54
N THR A 2 3.34 22.09 3.56
CA THR A 2 1.90 21.92 3.79
C THR A 2 1.63 20.43 3.95
N ALA A 3 1.47 19.97 5.19
CA ALA A 3 0.91 18.65 5.45
C ALA A 3 -0.45 18.57 4.75
N ARG A 4 -0.61 17.68 3.75
CA ARG A 4 -1.92 17.44 3.17
C ARG A 4 -2.79 16.90 4.29
N LEU A 5 -3.78 17.69 4.70
CA LEU A 5 -4.84 17.20 5.58
C LEU A 5 -5.38 15.88 5.00
N PRO A 6 -5.77 14.92 5.85
CA PRO A 6 -6.32 13.65 5.38
C PRO A 6 -7.59 13.93 4.59
N ARG A 7 -7.45 13.99 3.27
CA ARG A 7 -8.58 14.18 2.35
C ARG A 7 -9.30 12.85 2.19
N SER A 8 -10.62 12.89 2.12
CA SER A 8 -11.38 11.72 1.72
C SER A 8 -10.96 11.29 0.31
N LEU A 9 -10.71 9.99 0.13
CA LEU A 9 -10.43 9.43 -1.18
C LEU A 9 -11.67 9.55 -2.08
N SER A 10 -11.49 9.84 -3.36
CA SER A 10 -12.55 9.79 -4.36
C SER A 10 -13.02 8.35 -4.61
N ALA A 11 -14.13 8.18 -5.33
CA ALA A 11 -14.71 6.86 -5.55
C ALA A 11 -13.79 5.93 -6.36
N ASP A 12 -13.11 6.46 -7.36
CA ASP A 12 -12.14 5.75 -8.18
C ASP A 12 -10.85 5.42 -7.40
N GLU A 13 -10.35 6.32 -6.55
CA GLU A 13 -9.22 6.03 -5.66
C GLU A 13 -9.50 4.89 -4.68
N ARG A 14 -10.71 4.83 -4.11
CA ARG A 14 -11.12 3.72 -3.24
C ARG A 14 -11.18 2.39 -4.00
N LYS A 15 -11.74 2.40 -5.21
CA LYS A 15 -11.79 1.22 -6.09
C LYS A 15 -10.39 0.77 -6.52
N ALA A 16 -9.50 1.72 -6.80
CA ALA A 16 -8.11 1.45 -7.15
C ALA A 16 -7.35 0.84 -5.97
N ALA A 17 -7.53 1.35 -4.75
CA ALA A 17 -6.98 0.75 -3.55
C ALA A 17 -7.46 -0.69 -3.35
N GLU A 18 -8.77 -0.92 -3.46
CA GLU A 18 -9.35 -2.27 -3.34
C GLU A 18 -8.82 -3.22 -4.42
N ALA A 19 -8.70 -2.77 -5.67
CA ALA A 19 -8.14 -3.56 -6.76
C ALA A 19 -6.68 -3.95 -6.48
N ALA A 20 -5.86 -3.00 -6.02
CA ALA A 20 -4.46 -3.25 -5.70
C ALA A 20 -4.29 -4.27 -4.55
N PHE A 21 -5.09 -4.15 -3.48
CA PHE A 21 -5.06 -5.13 -2.38
C PHE A 21 -5.47 -6.53 -2.83
N ARG A 22 -6.46 -6.64 -3.72
CA ARG A 22 -6.94 -7.92 -4.24
C ARG A 22 -6.09 -8.49 -5.37
N GLY A 23 -5.16 -7.71 -5.93
CA GLY A 23 -4.36 -8.08 -7.10
C GLY A 23 -5.14 -8.06 -8.42
N PHE A 24 -6.23 -7.29 -8.49
CA PHE A 24 -6.95 -7.06 -9.75
C PHE A 24 -6.24 -6.02 -10.62
N PRO A 25 -6.40 -6.07 -11.96
CA PRO A 25 -5.79 -5.10 -12.86
C PRO A 25 -6.34 -3.68 -12.65
N PHE A 26 -5.49 -2.68 -12.91
CA PHE A 26 -5.89 -1.27 -12.91
C PHE A 26 -6.89 -0.96 -14.03
N ASN A 27 -7.94 -0.20 -13.72
CA ASN A 27 -8.89 0.26 -14.73
C ASN A 27 -8.43 1.59 -15.34
N PRO A 28 -8.16 1.66 -16.66
CA PRO A 28 -7.66 2.86 -17.32
C PRO A 28 -8.64 4.05 -17.33
N ALA A 29 -9.91 3.84 -16.98
CA ALA A 29 -10.89 4.92 -16.85
C ALA A 29 -10.80 5.69 -15.51
N TRP A 30 -9.98 5.24 -14.56
CA TRP A 30 -9.78 5.94 -13.28
C TRP A 30 -8.79 7.11 -13.42
N SER A 31 -8.88 8.07 -12.49
CA SER A 31 -8.02 9.24 -12.50
C SER A 31 -6.55 8.93 -12.26
N GLU A 32 -5.68 9.89 -12.59
CA GLU A 32 -4.25 9.84 -12.27
C GLU A 32 -4.00 9.72 -10.75
N ALA A 33 -4.85 10.34 -9.93
CA ALA A 33 -4.76 10.21 -8.47
C ALA A 33 -5.04 8.76 -8.01
N ALA A 34 -6.02 8.10 -8.62
CA ALA A 34 -6.31 6.68 -8.37
C ALA A 34 -5.16 5.77 -8.84
N ARG A 35 -4.48 6.12 -9.93
CA ARG A 35 -3.28 5.42 -10.38
C ARG A 35 -2.16 5.49 -9.36
N ALA A 36 -1.88 6.68 -8.81
CA ALA A 36 -0.87 6.83 -7.77
C ALA A 36 -1.18 5.97 -6.52
N VAL A 37 -2.45 5.85 -6.14
CA VAL A 37 -2.89 4.97 -5.03
C VAL A 37 -2.69 3.49 -5.38
N TYR A 38 -3.12 3.06 -6.57
CA TYR A 38 -2.98 1.67 -7.03
C TYR A 38 -1.51 1.26 -7.09
N ASP A 39 -0.68 2.05 -7.76
CA ASP A 39 0.74 1.76 -7.99
C ASP A 39 1.50 1.71 -6.64
N GLY A 40 1.19 2.62 -5.71
CA GLY A 40 1.80 2.61 -4.38
C GLY A 40 1.45 1.36 -3.56
N ILE A 41 0.18 0.95 -3.54
CA ILE A 41 -0.24 -0.27 -2.83
C ILE A 41 0.34 -1.51 -3.51
N ALA A 42 0.23 -1.62 -4.84
CA ALA A 42 0.75 -2.76 -5.59
C ALA A 42 2.26 -2.93 -5.39
N HIS A 43 3.02 -1.84 -5.37
CA HIS A 43 4.45 -1.85 -5.07
C HIS A 43 4.74 -2.41 -3.67
N VAL A 44 4.10 -1.89 -2.63
CA VAL A 44 4.30 -2.37 -1.26
C VAL A 44 3.91 -3.84 -1.11
N MET A 45 2.82 -4.27 -1.73
CA MET A 45 2.39 -5.67 -1.70
C MET A 45 3.36 -6.60 -2.42
N ALA A 46 3.95 -6.16 -3.55
CA ALA A 46 4.99 -6.90 -4.23
C ALA A 46 6.27 -7.01 -3.38
N CYS A 47 6.68 -5.91 -2.74
CA CYS A 47 7.83 -5.90 -1.83
C CYS A 47 7.62 -6.81 -0.62
N ARG A 48 6.43 -6.81 -0.01
CA ARG A 48 6.11 -7.72 1.11
C ARG A 48 6.20 -9.18 0.70
N ARG A 49 5.63 -9.55 -0.45
CA ARG A 49 5.74 -10.91 -0.96
C ARG A 49 7.19 -11.32 -1.24
N ALA A 50 8.02 -10.38 -1.71
CA ALA A 50 9.44 -10.62 -1.92
C ALA A 50 10.18 -10.83 -0.59
N ASP A 51 9.90 -10.01 0.42
CA ASP A 51 10.46 -10.15 1.78
C ASP A 51 10.07 -11.50 2.43
N GLU A 52 8.80 -11.89 2.30
CA GLU A 52 8.29 -13.19 2.75
C GLU A 52 8.94 -14.35 1.99
N ALA A 53 9.09 -14.25 0.66
CA ALA A 53 9.73 -15.26 -0.18
C ALA A 53 11.23 -15.40 0.11
N LEU A 54 11.88 -14.35 0.62
CA LEU A 54 13.27 -14.35 1.06
C LEU A 54 13.44 -14.82 2.51
N GLY A 55 12.36 -15.18 3.20
CA GLY A 55 12.43 -15.76 4.55
C GLY A 55 12.90 -14.78 5.62
N GLN A 56 12.75 -13.47 5.40
CA GLN A 56 12.98 -12.49 6.46
C GLN A 56 11.86 -12.63 7.49
N ALA A 57 12.17 -13.28 8.62
CA ALA A 57 11.28 -13.32 9.78
C ALA A 57 10.87 -11.88 10.15
N PRO A 58 9.64 -11.67 10.66
CA PRO A 58 9.26 -10.37 11.19
C PRO A 58 10.35 -9.94 12.16
N VAL A 59 10.84 -8.71 11.99
CA VAL A 59 11.71 -8.07 12.96
C VAL A 59 10.93 -8.02 14.27
N GLU A 60 11.12 -9.02 15.12
CA GLU A 60 10.63 -9.01 16.50
C GLU A 60 11.10 -7.67 17.09
N PRO A 61 10.20 -6.85 17.67
CA PRO A 61 10.60 -5.64 18.36
C PRO A 61 11.36 -6.06 19.62
N GLU A 62 12.65 -6.33 19.46
CA GLU A 62 13.57 -6.52 20.58
C GLU A 62 13.53 -5.25 21.45
N LEU A 63 13.38 -5.45 22.76
CA LEU A 63 13.57 -4.48 23.85
C LEU A 63 12.33 -3.79 24.47
N VAL A 64 11.39 -4.59 24.98
CA VAL A 64 10.75 -4.31 26.30
C VAL A 64 10.96 -5.52 27.21
N ALA A 65 12.22 -5.84 27.45
CA ALA A 65 12.63 -6.63 28.60
C ALA A 65 13.92 -5.99 29.15
N LEU A 66 13.83 -5.51 30.40
CA LEU A 66 14.89 -4.97 31.27
C LEU A 66 15.08 -3.45 31.28
N SER A 67 14.26 -2.77 32.11
CA SER A 67 14.72 -1.86 33.17
C SER A 67 13.62 -1.66 34.20
#